data_AF-A0AAV8VDN4-F1
#
_entry.id   AF-A0AAV8VDN4-F1
#
_cell.length_a   1.000
_cell.length_b   1.000
_cell.length_c   1.000
_cell.angle_alpha   90.00
_cell.angle_beta   90.00
_cell.angle_gamma   90.00
#
_symmetry.space_group_name_H-M   'P 1'
#
loop_
_entity.id
_entity.type
_entity.pdbx_description
1 polymer ?
#
loop_
_entity_poly.entity_id
_entity_poly.type
_entity_poly.pdbx_seq_one_letter_code
_entity_poly.pdbx_strand_id
1 'polypeptide(L)'
;VLIFFIYFIATQLFKILEKYRPETELQKRNRLKAKAEAKVAKKEEPPTKRPNTLRAGTNTVTKLVEQKKAQLVVIAHDVDPIELVLFLPALCRKMGVPYCIVKGKARLGLLVRRKTCSAVALTQVDSGDRSNFNKIVEVIKTNFNERADEIRRHWGGGILGSKSAARIAKIERARAKELAQKQG
;
A
#
# COMPACT_ATOMS: atom_id res chain seq x y z
N VAL A 1 9.71 -15.35 10.80
CA VAL A 1 10.28 -14.01 11.07
C VAL A 1 9.89 -12.98 10.01
N LEU A 2 10.12 -13.21 8.71
CA LEU A 2 9.80 -12.26 7.63
C LEU A 2 8.32 -11.83 7.56
N ILE A 3 7.38 -12.78 7.70
CA ILE A 3 5.93 -12.50 7.69
C ILE A 3 5.53 -11.60 8.87
N PHE A 4 6.13 -11.81 10.04
CA PHE A 4 5.86 -11.04 11.25
C PHE A 4 6.37 -9.59 11.13
N PHE A 5 7.55 -9.41 10.51
CA PHE A 5 8.14 -8.09 10.25
C PHE A 5 7.30 -7.26 9.26
N ILE A 6 6.83 -7.89 8.18
CA ILE A 6 5.94 -7.23 7.19
C ILE A 6 4.60 -6.86 7.85
N TYR A 7 4.07 -7.72 8.73
CA TYR A 7 2.83 -7.43 9.47
C TYR A 7 2.99 -6.25 10.43
N PHE A 8 4.12 -6.16 11.13
CA PHE A 8 4.43 -5.05 12.02
C PHE A 8 4.48 -3.71 11.27
N ILE A 9 5.23 -3.63 10.16
CA ILE A 9 5.29 -2.41 9.34
C ILE A 9 3.93 -2.03 8.79
N ALA A 10 3.12 -3.00 8.36
CA ALA A 10 1.74 -2.73 7.91
C ALA A 10 0.92 -2.08 9.03
N THR A 11 0.97 -2.59 10.27
CA THR A 11 0.22 -1.97 11.38
C THR A 11 0.67 -0.54 11.69
N GLN A 12 1.99 -0.27 11.67
CA GLN A 12 2.52 1.07 11.88
C GLN A 12 2.09 2.04 10.77
N LEU A 13 2.11 1.57 9.52
CA LEU A 13 1.61 2.32 8.37
C LEU A 13 0.13 2.68 8.56
N PHE A 14 -0.73 1.70 8.87
CA PHE A 14 -2.16 1.94 9.07
C PHE A 14 -2.46 2.91 10.23
N LYS A 15 -1.68 2.88 11.32
CA LYS A 15 -1.81 3.84 12.42
C LYS A 15 -1.57 5.28 11.98
N ILE A 16 -0.58 5.53 11.12
CA ILE A 16 -0.37 6.87 10.56
C ILE A 16 -1.50 7.22 9.60
N LEU A 17 -1.86 6.32 8.67
CA LEU A 17 -2.91 6.58 7.69
C LEU A 17 -4.27 6.87 8.33
N GLU A 18 -4.56 6.30 9.50
CA GLU A 18 -5.81 6.54 10.24
C GLU A 18 -5.97 8.00 10.69
N LYS A 19 -4.86 8.71 10.98
CA LYS A 19 -4.90 10.14 11.33
C LYS A 19 -5.30 11.02 10.14
N TYR A 20 -4.93 10.64 8.93
CA TYR A 20 -5.16 11.41 7.70
C TYR A 20 -6.44 11.01 6.96
N ARG A 21 -7.39 10.34 7.62
CA ARG A 21 -8.62 9.88 6.98
C ARG A 21 -9.46 11.06 6.46
N PRO A 22 -10.10 10.92 5.29
CA PRO A 22 -11.03 11.92 4.79
C PRO A 22 -12.26 12.05 5.70
N GLU A 23 -12.88 13.24 5.63
CA GLU A 23 -14.06 13.59 6.39
C GLU A 23 -15.26 12.66 6.11
N THR A 24 -16.10 12.43 7.12
CA THR A 24 -17.41 11.80 6.91
C THR A 24 -18.38 12.76 6.23
N GLU A 25 -19.45 12.23 5.66
CA GLU A 25 -20.55 13.05 5.15
C GLU A 25 -21.17 13.92 6.26
N LEU A 26 -21.31 13.39 7.48
CA LEU A 26 -21.80 14.15 8.63
C LEU A 26 -20.87 15.31 8.99
N GLN A 27 -19.56 15.05 9.09
CA GLN A 27 -18.54 16.07 9.35
C GLN A 27 -18.53 17.14 8.26
N LYS A 28 -18.65 16.72 7.00
CA LYS A 28 -18.73 17.63 5.85
C LYS A 28 -19.98 18.52 5.93
N ARG A 29 -21.15 17.95 6.25
CA ARG A 29 -22.40 18.71 6.45
C ARG A 29 -22.26 19.73 7.59
N ASN A 30 -21.71 19.31 8.73
CA ASN A 30 -21.50 20.21 9.87
C ASN A 30 -20.50 21.33 9.55
N ARG A 31 -19.39 21.02 8.85
CA ARG A 31 -18.44 22.03 8.38
C ARG A 31 -19.09 23.04 7.44
N LEU A 32 -19.91 22.57 6.50
CA LEU A 32 -20.61 23.45 5.55
C LEU A 32 -21.66 24.32 6.23
N LYS A 33 -22.38 23.79 7.22
CA LYS A 33 -23.33 24.57 8.05
C LYS A 33 -22.60 25.66 8.84
N ALA A 34 -21.55 25.30 9.59
CA ALA A 34 -20.74 26.25 10.34
C ALA A 34 -20.13 27.34 9.44
N LYS A 35 -19.68 26.96 8.24
CA LYS A 35 -19.17 27.90 7.23
C LYS A 35 -20.28 28.85 6.73
N ALA A 36 -21.48 28.33 6.48
CA ALA A 36 -22.61 29.15 6.05
C ALA A 36 -23.02 30.14 7.16
N GLU A 37 -23.09 29.69 8.41
CA GLU A 37 -23.38 30.52 9.58
C GLU A 37 -22.32 31.61 9.79
N ALA A 38 -21.03 31.26 9.69
CA ALA A 38 -19.92 32.22 9.79
C ALA A 38 -19.97 33.30 8.69
N LYS A 39 -20.33 32.91 7.47
CA LYS A 39 -20.49 33.84 6.34
C LYS A 39 -21.68 34.79 6.55
N VAL A 40 -22.81 34.30 7.05
CA VAL A 40 -23.98 35.13 7.38
C VAL A 40 -23.63 36.12 8.51
N ALA A 41 -22.83 35.70 9.49
CA ALA A 41 -22.34 36.55 10.57
C ALA A 41 -21.29 37.60 10.13
N LYS A 42 -21.05 37.79 8.82
CA LYS A 42 -20.10 38.73 8.22
C LYS A 42 -18.67 38.69 8.80
N LYS A 43 -18.28 37.57 9.43
CA LYS A 43 -16.87 37.35 9.77
C LYS A 43 -16.16 37.01 8.46
N GLU A 44 -15.28 37.90 8.00
CA GLU A 44 -14.38 37.62 6.88
C GLU A 44 -13.59 36.36 7.21
N GLU A 45 -13.82 35.29 6.44
CA GLU A 45 -13.09 34.05 6.66
C GLU A 45 -11.68 34.17 6.06
N PRO A 46 -10.61 33.97 6.86
CA PRO A 46 -9.29 33.78 6.31
C PRO A 46 -9.30 32.53 5.39
N PRO A 47 -8.43 32.49 4.36
CA PRO A 47 -8.37 31.36 3.44
C PRO A 47 -8.19 30.05 4.22
N THR A 48 -9.22 29.20 4.19
CA THR A 48 -9.22 27.96 4.99
C THR A 48 -8.09 27.04 4.52
N LYS A 49 -7.09 26.80 5.39
CA LYS A 49 -6.04 25.82 5.14
C LYS A 49 -6.71 24.45 4.96
N ARG A 50 -6.64 23.90 3.75
CA ARG A 50 -7.22 22.58 3.45
C ARG A 50 -6.49 21.53 4.29
N PRO A 51 -7.20 20.67 5.03
CA PRO A 51 -6.57 19.66 5.86
C PRO A 51 -5.83 18.64 4.99
N ASN A 52 -4.67 18.21 5.48
CA ASN A 52 -3.91 17.12 4.90
C ASN A 52 -4.73 15.84 5.06
N THR A 53 -5.12 15.26 3.94
CA THR A 53 -6.00 14.09 3.90
C THR A 53 -5.51 13.12 2.84
N LEU A 54 -5.78 11.84 3.08
CA LEU A 54 -5.47 10.78 2.12
C LEU A 54 -6.15 11.03 0.78
N ARG A 55 -5.40 10.80 -0.29
CA ARG A 55 -5.91 10.85 -1.66
C ARG A 55 -6.18 9.42 -2.10
N ALA A 56 -7.39 9.14 -2.53
CA ALA A 56 -7.86 7.79 -2.80
C ALA A 56 -8.26 7.63 -4.27
N GLY A 57 -8.04 6.43 -4.79
CA GLY A 57 -8.46 6.04 -6.13
C GLY A 57 -7.34 6.16 -7.17
N THR A 58 -7.27 5.19 -8.06
CA THR A 58 -6.18 5.01 -9.03
C THR A 58 -5.92 6.27 -9.84
N ASN A 59 -6.94 6.86 -10.47
CA ASN A 59 -6.78 8.05 -11.32
C ASN A 59 -6.23 9.28 -10.59
N THR A 60 -6.57 9.44 -9.31
CA THR A 60 -6.05 10.55 -8.51
C THR A 60 -4.62 10.26 -8.08
N VAL A 61 -4.34 9.02 -7.69
CA VAL A 61 -3.00 8.56 -7.30
C VAL A 61 -2.03 8.68 -8.47
N THR A 62 -2.38 8.23 -9.67
CA THR A 62 -1.53 8.32 -10.87
C THR A 62 -1.13 9.75 -11.18
N LYS A 63 -2.10 10.67 -11.21
CA LYS A 63 -1.86 12.10 -11.42
C LYS A 63 -0.90 12.69 -10.37
N LEU A 64 -1.02 12.27 -9.11
CA LEU A 64 -0.15 12.75 -8.03
C LEU A 64 1.28 12.19 -8.12
N VAL A 65 1.42 10.95 -8.60
CA VAL A 65 2.73 10.32 -8.85
C VAL A 65 3.44 10.97 -10.03
N GLU A 66 2.71 11.22 -11.13
CA GLU A 66 3.24 11.94 -12.30
C GLU A 66 3.68 13.36 -11.95
N GLN A 67 2.93 14.04 -11.08
CA GLN A 67 3.31 15.37 -10.58
C GLN A 67 4.40 15.34 -9.49
N LYS A 68 4.90 14.17 -9.09
CA LYS A 68 5.83 13.97 -7.96
C LYS A 68 5.38 14.62 -6.64
N LYS A 69 4.06 14.74 -6.45
CA LYS A 69 3.46 15.30 -5.23
C LYS A 69 3.14 14.23 -4.18
N ALA A 70 3.13 12.97 -4.58
CA ALA A 70 2.95 11.84 -3.67
C ALA A 70 4.27 11.56 -2.92
N GLN A 71 4.20 11.48 -1.59
CA GLN A 71 5.34 11.07 -0.75
C GLN A 71 5.36 9.55 -0.56
N LEU A 72 4.19 8.92 -0.51
CA LEU A 72 4.03 7.47 -0.41
C LEU A 72 2.77 7.03 -1.15
N VAL A 73 2.87 5.90 -1.85
CA VAL A 73 1.74 5.24 -2.52
C VAL A 73 1.52 3.86 -1.92
N VAL A 74 0.28 3.55 -1.57
CA VAL A 74 -0.16 2.27 -1.01
C VAL A 74 -1.09 1.60 -2.01
N ILE A 75 -0.74 0.40 -2.44
CA ILE A 75 -1.46 -0.38 -3.46
C ILE A 75 -2.03 -1.63 -2.79
N ALA A 76 -3.29 -1.98 -3.07
CA ALA A 76 -3.87 -3.23 -2.59
C ALA A 76 -3.40 -4.42 -3.45
N HIS A 77 -3.20 -5.58 -2.83
CA HIS A 77 -2.78 -6.80 -3.55
C HIS A 77 -3.91 -7.55 -4.27
N ASP A 78 -5.16 -7.34 -3.86
CA ASP A 78 -6.36 -8.14 -4.20
C ASP A 78 -7.33 -7.33 -5.06
N VAL A 79 -6.79 -6.45 -5.90
CA VAL A 79 -7.58 -5.65 -6.85
C VAL A 79 -8.04 -6.56 -7.98
N ASP A 80 -9.32 -6.42 -8.31
CA ASP A 80 -10.00 -7.12 -9.38
C ASP A 80 -10.86 -6.06 -10.08
N PRO A 81 -10.61 -5.73 -11.36
CA PRO A 81 -9.59 -6.27 -12.27
C PRO A 81 -8.14 -5.76 -12.00
N ILE A 82 -7.12 -6.60 -12.21
CA ILE A 82 -5.71 -6.32 -11.84
C ILE A 82 -5.04 -5.25 -12.72
N GLU A 83 -5.53 -5.07 -13.94
CA GLU A 83 -5.08 -4.11 -14.95
C GLU A 83 -5.07 -2.68 -14.41
N LEU A 84 -5.99 -2.38 -13.47
CA LEU A 84 -6.10 -1.08 -12.82
C LEU A 84 -4.85 -0.70 -12.01
N VAL A 85 -4.09 -1.67 -11.51
CA VAL A 85 -2.92 -1.41 -10.64
C VAL A 85 -1.62 -1.96 -11.20
N LEU A 86 -1.66 -2.74 -12.28
CA LEU A 86 -0.50 -3.39 -12.88
C LEU A 86 0.63 -2.40 -13.23
N PHE A 87 0.28 -1.22 -13.75
CA PHE A 87 1.24 -0.21 -14.17
C PHE A 87 1.77 0.68 -13.02
N LEU A 88 1.11 0.69 -11.85
CA LEU A 88 1.43 1.60 -10.76
C LEU A 88 2.84 1.38 -10.18
N PRO A 89 3.32 0.14 -9.92
CA PRO A 89 4.68 -0.07 -9.44
C PRO A 89 5.74 0.45 -10.41
N ALA A 90 5.56 0.22 -11.71
CA ALA A 90 6.46 0.70 -12.75
C ALA A 90 6.48 2.24 -12.83
N LEU A 91 5.29 2.87 -12.73
CA LEU A 91 5.15 4.32 -12.70
C LEU A 91 5.83 4.94 -11.47
N CYS A 92 5.59 4.38 -10.28
CA CYS A 92 6.19 4.87 -9.03
C CYS A 92 7.71 4.76 -9.07
N ARG A 93 8.26 3.67 -9.63
CA ARG A 93 9.70 3.49 -9.84
C ARG A 93 10.26 4.57 -10.77
N LYS A 94 9.65 4.78 -11.94
CA LYS A 94 10.11 5.78 -12.93
C LYS A 94 10.12 7.19 -12.35
N MET A 95 9.14 7.52 -11.51
CA MET A 95 9.02 8.84 -10.88
C MET A 95 9.81 8.98 -9.58
N GLY A 96 10.40 7.91 -9.06
CA GLY A 96 11.16 7.90 -7.80
C GLY A 96 10.28 7.99 -6.55
N VAL A 97 8.99 7.66 -6.65
CA VAL A 97 8.04 7.70 -5.53
C VAL A 97 8.06 6.35 -4.79
N PRO A 98 8.23 6.34 -3.46
CA PRO A 98 8.12 5.12 -2.65
C PRO A 98 6.72 4.50 -2.75
N TYR A 99 6.65 3.19 -3.00
CA TYR A 99 5.39 2.46 -3.02
C TYR A 99 5.43 1.20 -2.16
N CYS A 100 4.29 0.81 -1.62
CA CYS A 100 4.12 -0.46 -0.93
C CYS A 100 2.87 -1.20 -1.38
N ILE A 101 2.96 -2.52 -1.42
CA ILE A 101 1.82 -3.41 -1.68
C ILE A 101 1.34 -3.97 -0.34
N VAL A 102 0.06 -3.77 -0.03
CA VAL A 102 -0.56 -4.11 1.24
C VAL A 102 -1.69 -5.12 1.03
N LYS A 103 -1.86 -6.01 2.02
CA LYS A 103 -2.93 -7.01 2.00
C LYS A 103 -4.29 -6.38 2.34
N GLY A 104 -5.24 -6.52 1.43
CA GLY A 104 -6.67 -6.24 1.62
C GLY A 104 -7.13 -4.87 1.13
N LYS A 105 -7.80 -4.83 -0.03
CA LYS A 105 -8.47 -3.64 -0.57
C LYS A 105 -9.61 -3.15 0.31
N ALA A 106 -10.23 -4.07 1.06
CA ALA A 106 -11.25 -3.74 2.05
C ALA A 106 -10.66 -2.93 3.21
N ARG A 107 -9.44 -3.25 3.66
CA ARG A 107 -8.76 -2.53 4.74
C ARG A 107 -8.38 -1.10 4.32
N LEU A 108 -7.92 -0.93 3.08
CA LEU A 108 -7.70 0.40 2.50
C LEU A 108 -9.03 1.15 2.28
N GLY A 109 -10.08 0.44 1.88
CA GLY A 109 -11.45 0.97 1.79
C GLY A 109 -11.92 1.57 3.10
N LEU A 110 -11.72 0.87 4.21
CA LEU A 110 -12.10 1.32 5.54
C LEU A 110 -11.47 2.68 5.86
N LEU A 111 -10.17 2.87 5.59
CA LEU A 111 -9.49 4.15 5.81
C LEU A 111 -10.22 5.32 5.12
N VAL A 112 -10.60 5.12 3.85
CA VAL A 112 -11.25 6.15 3.04
C VAL A 112 -12.77 6.19 3.19
N ARG A 113 -13.32 5.41 4.14
CA ARG A 113 -14.76 5.28 4.43
C ARG A 113 -15.56 4.75 3.23
N ARG A 114 -14.97 3.83 2.47
CA ARG A 114 -15.61 3.12 1.35
C ARG A 114 -15.53 1.61 1.57
N LYS A 115 -16.32 0.83 0.83
CA LYS A 115 -16.25 -0.64 0.89
C LYS A 115 -14.87 -1.17 0.45
N THR A 116 -14.31 -0.58 -0.60
CA THR A 116 -13.02 -0.99 -1.18
C THR A 116 -12.24 0.23 -1.67
N CYS A 117 -10.91 0.10 -1.71
CA CYS A 117 -10.02 1.06 -2.34
C CYS A 117 -8.80 0.35 -2.95
N SER A 118 -8.52 0.62 -4.22
CA SER A 118 -7.41 -0.02 -4.96
C SER A 118 -6.06 0.60 -4.65
N ALA A 119 -5.99 1.92 -4.53
CA ALA A 119 -4.77 2.65 -4.25
C ALA A 119 -5.04 3.93 -3.44
N VAL A 120 -4.12 4.25 -2.53
CA VAL A 120 -4.14 5.45 -1.69
C VAL A 120 -2.78 6.13 -1.76
N ALA A 121 -2.75 7.45 -1.80
CA ALA A 121 -1.53 8.25 -1.73
C ALA A 121 -1.58 9.26 -0.59
N LEU A 122 -0.43 9.49 0.03
CA LEU A 122 -0.22 10.56 1.00
C LEU A 122 0.66 11.62 0.35
N THR A 123 0.17 12.86 0.29
CA THR A 123 0.86 13.98 -0.37
C THR A 123 1.63 14.86 0.60
N GLN A 124 1.08 15.05 1.79
CA GLN A 124 1.64 15.88 2.85
C GLN A 124 1.36 15.23 4.20
N VAL A 125 2.31 15.36 5.11
CA VAL A 125 2.27 14.85 6.48
C VAL A 125 2.55 16.01 7.40
N ASP A 126 1.88 16.06 8.54
CA ASP A 126 2.11 17.09 9.54
C ASP A 126 3.48 16.90 10.21
N SER A 127 4.05 17.98 10.72
CA SER A 127 5.42 17.97 11.27
C SER A 127 5.60 16.96 12.40
N GLY A 128 4.58 16.75 13.23
CA GLY A 128 4.61 15.82 14.36
C GLY A 128 4.73 14.34 13.95
N ASP A 129 4.21 13.95 12.79
CA ASP A 129 4.26 12.56 12.31
C ASP A 129 5.42 12.32 11.33
N ARG A 130 6.13 13.38 10.91
CA ARG A 130 7.12 13.32 9.81
C ARG A 130 8.29 12.39 10.11
N SER A 131 8.77 12.36 11.35
CA SER A 131 9.88 11.48 11.75
C SER A 131 9.50 9.99 11.66
N ASN A 132 8.32 9.63 12.17
CA ASN A 132 7.79 8.27 12.09
C ASN A 132 7.46 7.87 10.66
N PHE A 133 6.91 8.79 9.88
CA PHE A 133 6.63 8.56 8.46
C PHE A 133 7.91 8.29 7.67
N ASN A 134 8.97 9.07 7.85
CA ASN A 134 10.24 8.87 7.14
C ASN A 134 10.85 7.49 7.42
N LYS A 135 10.80 7.02 8.68
CA LYS A 135 11.27 5.67 9.05
C LYS A 135 10.51 4.58 8.28
N ILE A 136 9.18 4.72 8.18
CA ILE A 136 8.34 3.77 7.44
C ILE A 136 8.64 3.82 5.95
N VAL A 137 8.80 5.03 5.38
CA VAL A 137 9.13 5.23 3.96
C VAL A 137 10.47 4.61 3.61
N GLU A 138 11.49 4.77 4.45
CA GLU A 138 12.81 4.16 4.26
C GLU A 138 12.72 2.63 4.19
N VAL A 139 12.06 2.01 5.17
CA VAL A 139 11.83 0.55 5.18
C VAL A 139 11.05 0.10 3.94
N ILE A 140 10.03 0.85 3.51
CA ILE A 140 9.26 0.54 2.31
C ILE A 140 10.14 0.62 1.06
N LYS A 141 10.95 1.67 0.94
CA LYS A 141 11.81 1.90 -0.22
C LYS A 141 12.81 0.77 -0.42
N THR A 142 13.45 0.31 0.66
CA THR A 142 14.38 -0.83 0.60
C THR A 142 13.70 -2.14 0.24
N ASN A 143 12.44 -2.34 0.67
CA ASN A 143 11.72 -3.57 0.36
C ASN A 143 11.17 -3.64 -1.07
N PHE A 144 10.76 -2.51 -1.65
CA PHE A 144 10.06 -2.48 -2.95
C PHE A 144 10.87 -1.78 -4.04
N ASN A 145 11.19 -0.50 -3.86
CA ASN A 145 11.81 0.32 -4.90
C ASN A 145 13.24 -0.16 -5.24
N GLU A 146 14.05 -0.46 -4.23
CA GLU A 146 15.45 -0.90 -4.41
C GLU A 146 15.54 -2.33 -4.94
N ARG A 147 14.56 -3.17 -4.61
CA ARG A 147 14.47 -4.57 -5.06
C ARG A 147 13.65 -4.76 -6.33
N ALA A 148 13.33 -3.68 -7.04
CA ALA A 148 12.42 -3.73 -8.19
C ALA A 148 12.95 -4.62 -9.34
N ASP A 149 14.27 -4.70 -9.54
CA ASP A 149 14.85 -5.55 -10.58
C ASP A 149 14.82 -7.03 -10.22
N GLU A 150 14.99 -7.38 -8.95
CA GLU A 150 14.77 -8.74 -8.46
C GLU A 150 13.31 -9.15 -8.65
N ILE A 151 12.38 -8.28 -8.24
CA ILE A 151 10.94 -8.53 -8.33
C ILE A 151 10.52 -8.74 -9.79
N ARG A 152 11.08 -7.98 -10.74
CA ARG A 152 10.76 -8.12 -12.17
C ARG A 152 11.30 -9.42 -12.78
N ARG A 153 12.47 -9.88 -12.34
CA ARG A 153 13.09 -11.13 -12.84
C ARG A 153 12.56 -12.37 -12.12
N HIS A 154 11.92 -12.20 -10.97
CA HIS A 154 11.34 -13.29 -10.21
C HIS A 154 9.97 -13.68 -10.79
N TRP A 155 9.92 -14.84 -11.45
CA TRP A 155 8.66 -15.42 -11.91
C TRP A 155 8.03 -16.19 -10.75
N GLY A 156 6.78 -15.85 -10.43
CA GLY A 156 5.99 -16.58 -9.45
C GLY A 156 5.36 -17.85 -10.01
N GLY A 157 4.76 -18.66 -9.15
CA GLY A 157 4.11 -19.91 -9.53
C GLY A 157 5.06 -21.11 -9.51
N GLY A 158 4.74 -22.15 -10.29
CA GLY A 158 5.56 -23.37 -10.36
C GLY A 158 5.55 -24.24 -9.10
N ILE A 159 4.71 -23.93 -8.11
CA ILE A 159 4.57 -24.72 -6.89
C ILE A 159 3.66 -25.92 -7.20
N LEU A 160 4.21 -27.13 -7.10
CA LEU A 160 3.42 -28.35 -7.24
C LEU A 160 2.43 -28.50 -6.08
N GLY A 161 1.25 -29.05 -6.39
CA GLY A 161 0.29 -29.42 -5.36
C GLY A 161 0.87 -30.43 -4.37
N SER A 162 0.43 -30.35 -3.11
CA SER A 162 0.97 -31.14 -1.99
C SER A 162 1.05 -32.65 -2.27
N LYS A 163 0.02 -33.22 -2.90
CA LYS A 163 -0.02 -34.64 -3.28
C LYS A 163 1.07 -35.01 -4.32
N SER A 164 1.25 -34.17 -5.34
CA SER A 164 2.24 -34.41 -6.40
C SER A 164 3.66 -34.25 -5.86
N ALA A 165 3.90 -33.18 -5.07
CA ALA A 165 5.18 -32.94 -4.41
C ALA A 165 5.57 -34.10 -3.47
N ALA A 166 4.63 -34.61 -2.67
CA ALA A 166 4.88 -35.75 -1.77
C ALA A 166 5.22 -37.04 -2.55
N ARG A 167 4.56 -37.29 -3.69
CA ARG A 167 4.87 -38.43 -4.55
C ARG A 167 6.28 -38.35 -5.11
N ILE A 168 6.67 -37.19 -5.65
CA ILE A 168 8.02 -36.97 -6.20
C ILE A 168 9.07 -37.14 -5.08
N ALA A 169 8.85 -36.54 -3.91
CA ALA A 169 9.74 -36.67 -2.77
C ALA A 169 9.90 -38.12 -2.30
N LYS A 170 8.84 -38.93 -2.34
CA LYS A 170 8.91 -40.37 -2.01
C LYS A 170 9.79 -41.12 -3.02
N ILE A 171 9.64 -40.83 -4.32
CA ILE A 171 10.43 -41.45 -5.38
C ILE A 171 11.91 -41.03 -5.29
N GLU A 172 12.19 -39.74 -5.09
CA GLU A 172 13.56 -39.24 -4.90
C GLU A 172 14.23 -39.86 -3.68
N ARG A 173 13.50 -40.00 -2.57
CA ARG A 173 14.01 -40.66 -1.37
C ARG A 173 14.33 -42.14 -1.61
N ALA A 174 13.51 -42.84 -2.39
CA ALA A 174 13.79 -44.23 -2.76
C ALA A 174 15.04 -44.33 -3.65
N ARG A 175 15.14 -43.50 -4.70
CA ARG A 175 16.32 -43.44 -5.58
C ARG A 175 17.61 -43.09 -4.83
N ALA A 176 17.54 -42.14 -3.89
CA ALA A 176 18.69 -41.75 -3.08
C ALA A 176 19.17 -42.90 -2.17
N LYS A 177 18.25 -43.69 -1.61
CA LYS A 177 18.58 -44.89 -0.83
C LYS A 177 19.25 -45.96 -1.70
N GLU A 178 18.71 -46.21 -2.89
CA GLU A 178 19.30 -47.17 -3.83
C GLU A 178 20.70 -46.76 -4.29
N LEU A 179 20.92 -45.45 -4.55
CA LEU A 179 22.24 -44.95 -4.95
C LEU A 179 23.26 -45.07 -3.82
N ALA A 180 22.86 -44.76 -2.58
CA ALA A 180 23.72 -44.88 -1.41
C ALA A 180 24.13 -46.33 -1.12
N GLN A 181 23.22 -47.29 -1.33
CA GLN A 181 23.51 -48.72 -1.20
C GLN A 181 24.42 -49.28 -2.31
N LYS A 182 24.50 -48.62 -3.46
CA LYS A 182 25.39 -49.01 -4.57
C LYS A 182 26.80 -48.43 -4.46
N GLN A 183 26.99 -47.40 -3.66
CA GLN A 183 28.29 -46.72 -3.48
C GLN A 183 29.06 -47.19 -2.23
N GLY A 184 28.39 -47.88 -1.30
CA GLY A 184 29.02 -48.61 -0.20
C GLY A 184 29.14 -50.09 -0.52
#